data_AF-A0A1W6ZIN3-F1
#
_entry.id   AF-A0A1W6ZIN3-F1
#
_cell.length_a   1.000
_cell.length_b   1.000
_cell.length_c   1.000
_cell.angle_alpha   90.00
_cell.angle_beta   90.00
_cell.angle_gamma   90.00
#
_symmetry.space_group_name_H-M   'P 1'
#
loop_
_entity.id
_entity.type
_entity.pdbx_description
1 polymer ?
#
loop_
_entity_poly.entity_id
_entity_poly.type
_entity_poly.pdbx_seq_one_letter_code
_entity_poly.pdbx_strand_id
1 'polypeptide(L)'
;MILNKRQFLISGGILLLAVIGLLVASLLYGEKNSPLLSSANGQLTCDSAQYEEYNKNMVLAGEMTVGRMPASGTRQQQQKMLDAFEALDLPRDKTIVAAGHLPTGKVYTTVCENEKCTMEEMAKPEQACMTDDWNGCSYLAMQFREKRYCFLTPADQ
;
A
#
# COMPACT_ATOMS: atom_id res chain seq x y z
N MET A 1 11.61 63.64 -19.09
CA MET A 1 10.57 62.62 -18.92
C MET A 1 11.17 61.24 -19.25
N ILE A 2 12.05 60.72 -18.39
CA ILE A 2 12.76 59.44 -18.62
C ILE A 2 12.81 58.69 -17.29
N LEU A 3 11.67 58.18 -16.84
CA LEU A 3 11.62 57.30 -15.67
C LEU A 3 10.35 56.46 -15.72
N ASN A 4 10.26 55.46 -16.62
CA ASN A 4 9.25 54.40 -16.44
C ASN A 4 9.33 53.13 -17.31
N LYS A 5 10.43 52.83 -18.01
CA LYS A 5 10.52 51.58 -18.81
C LYS A 5 11.31 50.46 -18.14
N ARG A 6 12.32 50.79 -17.32
CA ARG A 6 13.17 49.78 -16.65
C ARG A 6 12.51 49.17 -15.41
N GLN A 7 11.72 49.92 -14.64
CA GLN A 7 11.04 49.40 -13.46
C GLN A 7 9.95 48.38 -13.80
N PHE A 8 9.23 48.56 -14.92
CA PHE A 8 8.18 47.64 -15.37
C PHE A 8 8.70 46.25 -15.80
N LEU A 9 9.91 46.20 -16.38
CA LEU A 9 10.53 44.94 -16.81
C LEU A 9 11.07 44.12 -15.63
N ILE A 10 11.59 44.79 -14.60
CA ILE A 10 12.13 44.14 -13.40
C ILE A 10 10.99 43.57 -12.55
N SER A 11 9.89 44.30 -12.37
CA SER A 11 8.73 43.82 -11.61
C SER A 11 7.98 42.70 -12.35
N GLY A 12 7.88 42.75 -13.68
CA GLY A 12 7.28 41.67 -14.48
C GLY A 12 8.09 40.37 -14.44
N GLY A 13 9.43 40.46 -14.51
CA GLY A 13 10.31 39.29 -14.44
C GLY A 13 10.30 38.60 -13.07
N ILE A 14 10.26 39.37 -11.98
CA ILE A 14 10.15 38.84 -10.62
C ILE A 14 8.80 38.15 -10.40
N LEU A 15 7.71 38.73 -10.92
CA LEU A 15 6.39 38.12 -10.82
C LEU A 15 6.32 36.79 -11.58
N LEU A 16 6.93 36.73 -12.77
CA LEU A 16 6.97 35.51 -13.58
C LEU A 16 7.76 34.39 -12.89
N LEU A 17 8.91 34.72 -12.30
CA LEU A 17 9.72 33.77 -11.53
C LEU A 17 8.99 33.27 -10.28
N ALA A 18 8.23 34.13 -9.60
CA ALA A 18 7.42 33.73 -8.47
C ALA A 18 6.29 32.76 -8.89
N VAL A 19 5.63 33.02 -10.02
CA VAL A 19 4.59 32.13 -10.56
C VAL A 19 5.17 30.78 -10.99
N ILE A 20 6.33 30.77 -11.65
CA ILE A 20 7.02 29.53 -12.02
C ILE A 20 7.44 28.76 -10.76
N GLY A 21 7.98 29.45 -9.75
CA GLY A 21 8.33 28.84 -8.47
C GLY A 21 7.13 28.20 -7.77
N LEU A 22 5.97 28.88 -7.79
CA LEU A 22 4.72 28.35 -7.23
C LEU A 22 4.19 27.14 -8.03
N LEU A 23 4.30 27.15 -9.36
CA LEU A 23 3.88 26.03 -10.20
C LEU A 23 4.78 24.80 -9.99
N VAL A 24 6.10 24.99 -9.93
CA VAL A 24 7.05 23.91 -9.65
C VAL A 24 6.85 23.37 -8.24
N ALA A 25 6.65 24.24 -7.24
CA ALA A 25 6.32 23.80 -5.89
C ALA A 25 5.01 23.02 -5.85
N SER A 26 3.97 23.46 -6.57
CA SER A 26 2.68 22.76 -6.62
C SER A 26 2.78 21.39 -7.30
N LEU A 27 3.61 21.26 -8.34
CA LEU A 27 3.88 19.96 -8.98
C LEU A 27 4.67 19.03 -8.04
N LEU A 28 5.67 19.54 -7.32
CA LEU A 28 6.47 18.74 -6.38
C LEU A 28 5.72 18.41 -5.08
N TYR A 29 4.79 19.26 -4.63
CA TYR A 29 3.99 19.02 -3.42
C TYR A 29 2.69 18.25 -3.70
N GLY A 30 2.14 18.33 -4.92
CA GLY A 30 0.93 17.61 -5.31
C GLY A 30 1.11 16.08 -5.27
N GLU A 31 2.32 15.60 -5.53
CA GLU A 31 2.67 14.17 -5.48
C GLU A 31 2.80 13.63 -4.03
N LYS A 32 2.88 14.52 -3.03
CA LYS A 32 3.21 14.16 -1.64
C LYS A 32 2.01 13.93 -0.72
N ASN A 33 0.79 14.11 -1.22
CA ASN A 33 -0.43 14.18 -0.39
C ASN A 33 -1.45 13.07 -0.62
N SER A 34 -1.15 12.04 -1.43
CA SER A 34 -1.96 10.82 -1.35
C SER A 34 -1.74 10.23 0.05
N PRO A 35 -2.78 10.13 0.90
CA PRO A 35 -2.61 9.59 2.25
C PRO A 35 -1.94 8.21 2.17
N LEU A 36 -1.23 7.78 3.21
CA LEU A 36 -0.69 6.43 3.24
C LEU A 36 -1.86 5.43 3.29
N LEU A 37 -1.80 4.36 2.50
CA LEU A 37 -2.77 3.26 2.62
C LEU A 37 -2.36 2.48 3.87
N SER A 38 -3.08 2.68 4.97
CA SER A 38 -2.68 2.22 6.30
C SER A 38 -3.89 1.84 7.12
N SER A 39 -3.71 0.83 7.97
CA SER A 39 -4.64 0.45 9.03
C SER A 39 -4.81 1.58 10.05
N ALA A 40 -5.96 1.61 10.73
CA ALA A 40 -6.27 2.66 11.70
C ALA A 40 -5.28 2.78 12.87
N ASN A 41 -4.61 1.68 13.25
CA ASN A 41 -3.59 1.66 14.30
C ASN A 41 -2.15 1.83 13.79
N GLY A 42 -1.96 1.96 12.47
CA GLY A 42 -0.67 2.14 11.81
C GLY A 42 0.24 0.92 11.76
N GLN A 43 -0.20 -0.25 12.25
CA GLN A 43 0.64 -1.46 12.27
C GLN A 43 0.82 -2.09 10.88
N LEU A 44 -0.18 -1.97 10.02
CA LEU A 44 -0.13 -2.35 8.62
C LEU A 44 -0.14 -1.09 7.75
N THR A 45 0.94 -0.85 7.00
CA THR A 45 1.06 0.28 6.08
C THR A 45 1.63 -0.22 4.75
N CYS A 46 0.92 0.06 3.66
CA CYS A 46 1.31 -0.36 2.31
C CYS A 46 2.32 0.60 1.68
N ASP A 47 3.43 0.84 2.38
CA ASP A 47 4.56 1.60 1.88
C ASP A 47 5.72 0.68 1.45
N SER A 48 6.73 1.27 0.81
CA SER A 48 7.89 0.50 0.36
C SER A 48 8.77 0.02 1.52
N ALA A 49 8.81 0.74 2.65
CA ALA A 49 9.66 0.39 3.78
C ALA A 49 9.20 -0.90 4.46
N GLN A 50 7.88 -1.05 4.68
CA GLN A 50 7.30 -2.27 5.25
C GLN A 50 7.47 -3.46 4.30
N TYR A 51 7.30 -3.26 2.99
CA TYR A 51 7.54 -4.32 2.00
C TYR A 51 9.03 -4.72 1.93
N GLU A 52 9.95 -3.78 2.01
CA GLU A 52 11.39 -4.06 2.09
C GLU A 52 11.77 -4.83 3.36
N GLU A 53 11.10 -4.55 4.48
CA GLU A 53 11.27 -5.32 5.71
C GLU A 53 10.79 -6.76 5.53
N TYR A 54 9.66 -6.96 4.85
CA TYR A 54 9.18 -8.29 4.48
C TYR A 54 10.20 -9.03 3.59
N ASN A 55 10.79 -8.38 2.59
CA ASN A 55 11.78 -9.02 1.71
C ASN A 55 12.98 -9.61 2.46
N LYS A 56 13.35 -9.02 3.61
CA LYS A 56 14.42 -9.54 4.49
C LYS A 56 14.01 -10.81 5.22
N ASN A 57 12.70 -11.04 5.39
CA ASN A 57 12.11 -12.12 6.17
C ASN A 57 11.37 -13.17 5.32
N MET A 58 11.10 -12.92 4.03
CA MET A 58 10.19 -13.73 3.22
C MET A 58 10.57 -15.22 3.16
N VAL A 59 11.87 -15.54 3.13
CA VAL A 59 12.37 -16.94 3.11
C VAL A 59 12.31 -17.63 4.48
N LEU A 60 12.16 -16.86 5.55
CA LEU A 60 11.92 -17.35 6.90
C LEU A 60 10.42 -17.56 7.14
N ALA A 61 9.60 -16.69 6.58
CA ALA A 61 8.15 -16.71 6.76
C ALA A 61 7.44 -17.77 5.91
N GLY A 62 7.96 -18.11 4.72
CA GLY A 62 7.32 -19.08 3.82
C GLY A 62 8.28 -19.86 2.94
N GLU A 63 7.86 -21.04 2.49
CA GLU A 63 8.54 -21.83 1.45
C GLU A 63 8.42 -21.20 0.05
N MET A 64 7.38 -20.40 -0.17
CA MET A 64 7.24 -19.50 -1.32
C MET A 64 7.21 -18.05 -0.86
N THR A 65 7.41 -17.12 -1.80
CA THR A 65 7.38 -15.67 -1.53
C THR A 65 6.21 -15.03 -2.25
N VAL A 66 5.50 -14.14 -1.55
CA VAL A 66 4.52 -13.23 -2.17
C VAL A 66 5.26 -11.99 -2.65
N GLY A 67 5.12 -11.66 -3.93
CA GLY A 67 5.65 -10.42 -4.50
C GLY A 67 4.75 -9.22 -4.20
N ARG A 68 5.25 -8.02 -4.44
CA ARG A 68 4.43 -6.80 -4.35
C ARG A 68 3.34 -6.86 -5.42
N MET A 69 2.09 -6.70 -5.01
CA MET A 69 0.96 -6.72 -5.92
C MET A 69 0.92 -5.40 -6.71
N PRO A 70 0.74 -5.44 -8.04
CA PRO A 70 0.49 -4.25 -8.83
C PRO A 70 -0.73 -3.48 -8.32
N ALA A 71 -0.74 -2.16 -8.53
CA ALA A 71 -1.89 -1.34 -8.20
C ALA A 71 -3.14 -1.87 -8.91
N SER A 72 -4.20 -2.12 -8.15
CA SER A 72 -5.43 -2.74 -8.61
C SER A 72 -6.62 -2.29 -7.76
N GLY A 73 -7.79 -2.21 -8.39
CA GLY A 73 -8.98 -1.63 -7.80
C GLY A 73 -8.82 -0.14 -7.50
N THR A 74 -9.71 0.36 -6.66
CA THR A 74 -9.66 1.73 -6.13
C THR A 74 -9.00 1.75 -4.76
N ARG A 75 -8.51 2.92 -4.35
CA ARG A 75 -7.95 3.13 -3.03
C ARG A 75 -8.94 2.80 -1.92
N GLN A 76 -10.23 3.13 -2.10
CA GLN A 76 -11.28 2.81 -1.13
C GLN A 76 -11.47 1.30 -0.98
N GLN A 77 -11.42 0.54 -2.08
CA GLN A 77 -11.50 -0.94 -2.03
C GLN A 77 -10.29 -1.54 -1.31
N GLN A 78 -9.09 -1.02 -1.58
CA GLN A 78 -7.89 -1.44 -0.87
C GLN A 78 -7.99 -1.14 0.64
N GLN A 79 -8.41 0.07 1.01
CA GLN A 79 -8.59 0.46 2.40
C GLN A 79 -9.61 -0.45 3.10
N LYS A 80 -10.72 -0.77 2.43
CA LYS A 80 -11.73 -1.69 2.97
C LYS A 80 -11.16 -3.07 3.30
N MET A 81 -10.27 -3.61 2.46
CA MET A 81 -9.58 -4.87 2.75
C MET A 81 -8.60 -4.75 3.92
N LEU A 82 -7.84 -3.66 3.99
CA LEU A 82 -6.93 -3.41 5.13
C LEU A 82 -7.70 -3.35 6.44
N ASP A 83 -8.80 -2.57 6.49
CA ASP A 83 -9.63 -2.42 7.67
C ASP A 83 -10.29 -3.74 8.06
N ALA A 84 -10.73 -4.52 7.07
CA ALA A 84 -11.30 -5.85 7.32
C ALA A 84 -10.26 -6.82 7.89
N PHE A 85 -9.02 -6.81 7.41
CA PHE A 85 -7.94 -7.63 7.97
C PHE A 85 -7.55 -7.18 9.38
N GLU A 86 -7.48 -5.87 9.62
CA GLU A 86 -7.18 -5.31 10.94
C GLU A 86 -8.22 -5.68 11.99
N ALA A 87 -9.50 -5.76 11.59
CA ALA A 87 -10.60 -6.14 12.46
C ALA A 87 -10.64 -7.64 12.83
N LEU A 88 -9.81 -8.48 12.19
CA LEU A 88 -9.73 -9.91 12.51
C LEU A 88 -9.01 -10.12 13.85
N ASP A 89 -9.61 -10.93 14.72
CA ASP A 89 -8.95 -11.42 15.94
C ASP A 89 -7.98 -12.55 15.60
N LEU A 90 -6.79 -12.16 15.14
CA LEU A 90 -5.74 -13.06 14.69
C LEU A 90 -4.74 -13.39 15.83
N PRO A 91 -4.34 -14.67 15.99
CA PRO A 91 -3.32 -15.04 16.97
C PRO A 91 -1.99 -14.36 16.64
N ARG A 92 -1.45 -13.58 17.59
CA ARG A 92 -0.29 -12.70 17.37
C ARG A 92 1.02 -13.47 17.18
N ASP A 93 1.14 -14.62 17.81
CA ASP A 93 2.30 -15.50 17.82
C ASP A 93 2.40 -16.40 16.57
N LYS A 94 1.42 -16.32 15.67
CA LYS A 94 1.36 -17.14 14.46
C LYS A 94 1.73 -16.36 13.21
N THR A 95 2.28 -17.10 12.25
CA THR A 95 2.43 -16.65 10.88
C THR A 95 1.11 -16.82 10.15
N ILE A 96 0.67 -15.77 9.49
CA ILE A 96 -0.66 -15.71 8.85
C ILE A 96 -0.50 -15.08 7.49
N VAL A 97 -1.12 -15.67 6.48
CA VAL A 97 -1.15 -15.14 5.12
C VAL A 97 -2.58 -14.75 4.78
N ALA A 98 -2.75 -13.61 4.15
CA ALA A 98 -4.05 -13.07 3.78
C ALA A 98 -4.12 -12.70 2.30
N ALA A 99 -5.26 -13.04 1.70
CA ALA A 99 -5.71 -12.52 0.41
C ALA A 99 -7.06 -11.82 0.61
N GLY A 100 -7.43 -10.95 -0.31
CA GLY A 100 -8.72 -10.25 -0.25
C GLY A 100 -9.37 -10.14 -1.62
N HIS A 101 -10.69 -10.09 -1.62
CA HIS A 101 -11.50 -9.82 -2.80
C HIS A 101 -11.78 -8.33 -2.90
N LEU A 102 -11.13 -7.64 -3.84
CA LEU A 102 -11.16 -6.19 -4.00
C LEU A 102 -12.58 -5.58 -4.07
N PRO A 103 -13.50 -6.09 -4.92
CA PRO A 103 -14.87 -5.58 -5.01
C PRO A 103 -15.64 -5.60 -3.68
N THR A 104 -15.50 -6.67 -2.89
CA THR A 104 -16.33 -6.86 -1.68
C THR A 104 -15.62 -6.41 -0.41
N GLY A 105 -14.29 -6.38 -0.39
CA GLY A 105 -13.47 -6.20 0.80
C GLY A 105 -13.37 -7.45 1.69
N LYS A 106 -13.91 -8.60 1.25
CA LYS A 106 -13.82 -9.84 2.01
C LYS A 106 -12.37 -10.31 2.09
N VAL A 107 -11.94 -10.73 3.27
CA VAL A 107 -10.57 -11.18 3.56
C VAL A 107 -10.58 -12.68 3.85
N TYR A 108 -9.63 -13.37 3.24
CA TYR A 108 -9.39 -14.80 3.38
C TYR A 108 -8.03 -14.95 4.05
N THR A 109 -7.96 -15.73 5.13
CA THR A 109 -6.71 -15.92 5.87
C THR A 109 -6.38 -17.41 6.01
N THR A 110 -5.10 -17.70 6.15
CA THR A 110 -4.61 -19.01 6.58
C THR A 110 -3.57 -18.79 7.67
N VAL A 111 -3.80 -19.43 8.82
CA VAL A 111 -2.84 -19.51 9.92
C VAL A 111 -1.96 -20.71 9.65
N CYS A 112 -0.65 -20.49 9.59
CA CYS A 112 0.29 -21.56 9.33
C CYS A 112 0.49 -22.41 10.58
N GLU A 113 0.62 -23.72 10.39
CA GLU A 113 0.80 -24.68 11.48
C GLU A 113 2.10 -24.38 12.25
N ASN A 114 3.17 -24.15 11.48
CA ASN A 114 4.51 -23.82 11.94
C ASN A 114 4.83 -22.34 11.71
N GLU A 115 5.96 -21.88 12.28
CA GLU A 115 6.44 -20.50 12.07
C GLU A 115 6.68 -20.19 10.57
N LYS A 116 7.24 -21.15 9.83
CA LYS A 116 7.41 -21.05 8.39
C LYS A 116 6.24 -21.74 7.69
N CYS A 117 5.50 -20.99 6.88
CA CYS A 117 4.39 -21.51 6.09
C CYS A 117 4.89 -22.40 4.96
N THR A 118 4.20 -23.52 4.75
CA THR A 118 4.36 -24.36 3.56
C THR A 118 3.87 -23.63 2.31
N MET A 119 4.28 -24.11 1.13
CA MET A 119 3.77 -23.58 -0.14
C MET A 119 2.23 -23.65 -0.23
N GLU A 120 1.63 -24.73 0.27
CA GLU A 120 0.17 -24.90 0.26
C GLU A 120 -0.53 -23.88 1.14
N GLU A 121 -0.06 -23.69 2.38
CA GLU A 121 -0.63 -22.70 3.32
C GLU A 121 -0.54 -21.27 2.78
N MET A 122 0.57 -20.94 2.10
CA MET A 122 0.78 -19.63 1.49
C MET A 122 -0.23 -19.36 0.36
N ALA A 123 -0.55 -20.36 -0.46
CA ALA A 123 -1.47 -20.23 -1.60
C ALA A 123 -2.94 -20.34 -1.22
N LYS A 124 -3.24 -21.01 -0.10
CA LYS A 124 -4.60 -21.29 0.37
C LYS A 124 -5.53 -20.07 0.47
N PRO A 125 -5.15 -18.90 1.00
CA PRO A 125 -6.07 -17.77 1.09
C PRO A 125 -6.46 -17.23 -0.30
N GLU A 126 -5.53 -17.18 -1.26
CA GLU A 126 -5.83 -16.77 -2.63
C GLU A 126 -6.72 -17.79 -3.33
N GLN A 127 -6.43 -19.09 -3.18
CA GLN A 127 -7.28 -20.16 -3.73
C GLN A 127 -8.70 -20.12 -3.16
N ALA A 128 -8.84 -19.87 -1.86
CA ALA A 128 -10.15 -19.73 -1.21
C ALA A 128 -10.92 -18.52 -1.78
N CYS A 129 -10.23 -17.39 -1.96
CA CYS A 129 -10.80 -16.23 -2.64
C CYS A 129 -11.26 -16.60 -4.05
N MET A 130 -10.39 -17.21 -4.86
CA MET A 130 -10.70 -17.58 -6.25
C MET A 130 -11.83 -18.61 -6.38
N THR A 131 -12.04 -19.43 -5.34
CA THR A 131 -13.10 -20.43 -5.28
C THR A 131 -14.46 -19.77 -5.03
N ASP A 132 -14.51 -18.80 -4.10
CA ASP A 132 -15.71 -18.06 -3.76
C ASP A 132 -16.02 -16.97 -4.82
N ASP A 133 -14.97 -16.33 -5.32
CA ASP A 133 -14.98 -15.15 -6.18
C ASP A 133 -14.05 -15.41 -7.39
N TRP A 134 -14.63 -15.58 -8.59
CA TRP A 134 -13.88 -16.03 -9.79
C TRP A 134 -12.79 -15.06 -10.28
N ASN A 135 -12.77 -13.82 -9.77
CA ASN A 135 -11.79 -12.79 -10.10
C ASN A 135 -11.68 -11.75 -8.97
N GLY A 136 -10.81 -10.75 -9.15
CA GLY A 136 -10.68 -9.64 -8.20
C GLY A 136 -9.97 -10.00 -6.90
N CYS A 137 -9.37 -11.18 -6.82
CA CYS A 137 -8.56 -11.63 -5.70
C CYS A 137 -7.13 -11.10 -5.79
N SER A 138 -6.58 -10.70 -4.65
CA SER A 138 -5.20 -10.22 -4.55
C SER A 138 -4.62 -10.60 -3.18
N TYR A 139 -3.33 -10.93 -3.13
CA TYR A 139 -2.63 -11.01 -1.85
C TYR A 139 -2.68 -9.66 -1.14
N LEU A 140 -3.02 -9.69 0.14
CA LEU A 140 -3.27 -8.50 0.93
C LEU A 140 -2.10 -8.23 1.89
N ALA A 141 -1.84 -9.18 2.77
CA ALA A 141 -0.90 -9.01 3.87
C ALA A 141 -0.38 -10.34 4.41
N MET A 142 0.70 -10.25 5.18
CA MET A 142 1.19 -11.35 6.02
C MET A 142 1.47 -10.83 7.43
N GLN A 143 1.19 -11.66 8.43
CA GLN A 143 1.72 -11.50 9.77
C GLN A 143 2.86 -12.49 9.97
N PHE A 144 4.01 -12.05 10.48
CA PHE A 144 5.14 -12.90 10.84
C PHE A 144 5.86 -12.28 12.04
N ARG A 145 5.98 -13.04 13.14
CA ARG A 145 6.57 -12.59 14.42
C ARG A 145 5.97 -11.28 14.92
N GLU A 146 4.64 -11.26 15.06
CA GLU A 146 3.84 -10.11 15.52
C GLU A 146 3.90 -8.86 14.62
N LYS A 147 4.74 -8.85 13.58
CA LYS A 147 4.79 -7.80 12.57
C LYS A 147 3.86 -8.11 11.42
N ARG A 148 3.24 -7.07 10.87
CA ARG A 148 2.35 -7.15 9.72
C ARG A 148 3.02 -6.49 8.52
N TYR A 149 2.84 -7.09 7.36
CA TYR A 149 3.46 -6.68 6.11
C TYR A 149 2.38 -6.58 5.04
N CYS A 150 2.21 -5.40 4.46
CA CYS A 150 1.28 -5.21 3.35
C CYS A 150 1.94 -5.52 2.00
N PHE A 151 1.21 -6.22 1.13
CA PHE A 151 1.68 -6.56 -0.22
C PHE A 151 1.14 -5.63 -1.31
N LEU A 152 0.13 -4.82 -1.00
CA LEU A 152 -0.50 -3.94 -1.98
C LEU A 152 0.43 -2.79 -2.38
N THR A 153 0.40 -2.46 -3.67
CA THR A 153 0.77 -1.12 -4.15
C THR A 153 -0.48 -0.23 -4.04
N PRO A 154 -0.42 0.90 -3.30
CA PRO A 154 -1.55 1.82 -3.20
C PRO A 154 -2.04 2.26 -4.59
N ALA A 155 -3.35 2.22 -4.81
CA ALA A 155 -3.97 2.80 -5.99
C ALA A 155 -3.92 4.34 -5.92
N ASP A 156 -3.73 4.97 -7.08
CA ASP A 156 -3.67 6.43 -7.21
C ASP A 156 -5.04 7.11 -6.95
N GLN A 157 -6.14 6.38 -7.14
CA GLN A 157 -7.53 6.84 -6.97
C GLN A 157 -8.36 5.81 -6.20
#